data_AF-L7U6R1-F1
#
_entry.id   AF-L7U6R1-F1
#
_cell.length_a   1.000
_cell.length_b   1.000
_cell.length_c   1.000
_cell.angle_alpha   90.00
_cell.angle_beta   90.00
_cell.angle_gamma   90.00
#
_symmetry.space_group_name_H-M   'P 1'
#
loop_
_entity.id
_entity.type
_entity.pdbx_description
1 polymer ?
#
loop_
_entity_poly.entity_id
_entity_poly.type
_entity_poly.pdbx_seq_one_letter_code
_entity_poly.pdbx_strand_id
1 'polypeptide(L)'
;MMASRGLPAPASPPHTAQMEPCKAMGRGWRCERRAKTKGYCEAHYMQQRRGKELAPIQDPDAREEQTVRHVALPAEWDALLVWDAEQQDGGNVSASYRRALKSRVDALRKRRDAAGT
;
A
#
# COMPACT_ATOMS: atom_id res chain seq x y z
N MET A 1 -46.70 41.79 15.33
CA MET A 1 -45.27 42.05 14.99
C MET A 1 -44.49 40.77 15.28
N MET A 2 -44.25 39.94 14.26
CA MET A 2 -43.55 38.65 14.43
C MET A 2 -42.04 38.90 14.33
N ALA A 3 -41.30 38.63 15.41
CA ALA A 3 -39.85 38.77 15.45
C ALA A 3 -39.18 37.65 14.64
N SER A 4 -38.52 38.02 13.54
CA SER A 4 -37.68 37.13 12.75
C SER A 4 -36.47 36.70 13.57
N ARG A 5 -36.49 35.47 14.08
CA ARG A 5 -35.32 34.84 14.71
C ARG A 5 -34.27 34.60 13.62
N GLY A 6 -33.22 35.42 13.64
CA GLY A 6 -32.05 35.25 12.77
C GLY A 6 -31.45 33.87 12.97
N LEU A 7 -31.20 33.18 11.85
CA LEU A 7 -30.50 31.91 11.84
C LEU A 7 -29.07 32.10 12.40
N PRO A 8 -28.57 31.20 13.25
CA PRO A 8 -27.18 31.26 13.71
C PRO A 8 -26.24 31.10 12.51
N ALA A 9 -25.17 31.91 12.48
CA ALA A 9 -24.14 31.81 11.46
C ALA A 9 -23.56 30.37 11.43
N PRO A 10 -23.20 29.84 10.23
CA PRO A 10 -22.59 28.53 10.15
C PRO A 10 -21.28 28.51 10.94
N ALA A 11 -21.10 27.49 11.77
CA ALA A 11 -19.88 27.29 12.53
C ALA A 11 -18.67 27.27 11.58
N SER A 12 -17.64 28.05 11.91
CA SER A 12 -16.37 28.07 11.19
C SER A 12 -15.86 26.63 10.99
N PRO A 13 -15.39 26.25 9.78
CA PRO A 13 -14.83 24.92 9.56
C PRO A 13 -13.61 24.70 10.47
N PRO A 14 -13.34 23.46 10.92
CA PRO A 14 -12.22 23.17 11.80
C PRO A 14 -10.89 23.58 11.16
N HIS A 15 -9.98 24.14 11.96
CA HIS A 15 -8.66 24.65 11.58
C HIS A 15 -7.69 23.61 10.95
N THR A 16 -8.14 22.36 10.74
CA THR A 16 -7.41 21.30 10.03
C THR A 16 -7.45 21.43 8.50
N ALA A 17 -8.21 22.38 7.96
CA ALA A 17 -8.36 22.58 6.51
C ALA A 17 -7.23 23.42 5.86
N GLN A 18 -6.33 24.06 6.63
CA GLN A 18 -5.31 24.99 6.09
C GLN A 18 -3.90 24.40 5.95
N MET A 19 -3.76 23.10 5.62
CA MET A 19 -2.44 22.56 5.27
C MET A 19 -2.15 22.85 3.80
N GLU A 20 -1.17 23.71 3.56
CA GLU A 20 -0.63 24.04 2.24
C GLU A 20 -0.31 22.76 1.42
N PRO A 21 -0.46 22.79 0.09
CA PRO A 21 -0.08 21.67 -0.75
C PRO A 21 1.42 21.38 -0.68
N CYS A 22 1.81 20.13 -0.94
CA CYS A 22 3.21 19.74 -1.04
C CYS A 22 3.94 20.56 -2.12
N LYS A 23 5.13 21.07 -1.76
CA LYS A 23 6.02 21.84 -2.66
C LYS A 23 6.75 20.99 -3.69
N ALA A 24 6.68 19.65 -3.59
CA ALA A 24 7.37 18.76 -4.51
C ALA A 24 6.74 18.82 -5.91
N MET A 25 7.57 19.20 -6.88
CA MET A 25 7.22 19.30 -8.30
C MET A 25 8.46 19.00 -9.15
N GLY A 26 8.24 18.56 -10.38
CA GLY A 26 9.31 18.34 -11.36
C GLY A 26 8.79 18.44 -12.79
N ARG A 27 9.61 18.05 -13.77
CA ARG A 27 9.20 18.10 -15.19
C ARG A 27 8.01 17.17 -15.44
N GLY A 28 6.83 17.77 -15.63
CA GLY A 28 5.59 17.06 -15.93
C GLY A 28 4.85 16.47 -14.73
N TRP A 29 5.17 16.83 -13.48
CA TRP A 29 4.44 16.33 -12.31
C TRP A 29 4.42 17.33 -11.15
N ARG A 30 3.33 17.28 -10.37
CA ARG A 30 3.12 18.04 -9.14
C ARG A 30 2.48 17.15 -8.09
N CYS A 31 2.94 17.25 -6.85
CA CYS A 31 2.32 16.54 -5.75
C CYS A 31 1.09 17.29 -5.21
N GLU A 32 -0.07 16.66 -5.25
CA GLU A 32 -1.33 17.23 -4.72
C GLU A 32 -1.59 16.89 -3.25
N ARG A 33 -0.71 16.08 -2.64
CA ARG A 33 -0.83 15.71 -1.22
C ARG A 33 -0.58 16.94 -0.34
N ARG A 34 -1.21 16.96 0.83
CA ARG A 34 -1.02 18.03 1.82
C ARG A 34 0.39 17.99 2.41
N ALA A 35 1.00 19.16 2.59
CA ALA A 35 2.28 19.29 3.27
C ALA A 35 2.10 19.03 4.77
N LYS A 36 2.95 18.18 5.34
CA LYS A 36 3.02 17.92 6.79
C LYS A 36 4.24 18.57 7.43
N THR A 37 5.37 18.61 6.72
CA THR A 37 6.65 19.02 7.32
C THR A 37 7.52 19.73 6.29
N LYS A 38 8.02 20.93 6.64
CA LYS A 38 8.87 21.77 5.77
C LYS A 38 8.28 22.03 4.37
N GLY A 39 6.94 22.08 4.25
CA GLY A 39 6.27 22.25 2.97
C GLY A 39 6.22 20.99 2.09
N TYR A 40 6.63 19.84 2.61
CA TYR A 40 6.53 18.56 1.91
C TYR A 40 5.50 17.64 2.57
N CYS A 41 4.88 16.78 1.77
CA CYS A 41 4.19 15.61 2.31
C CYS A 41 5.21 14.67 2.98
N GLU A 42 4.73 13.76 3.81
CA GLU A 42 5.59 12.84 4.57
C GLU A 42 6.55 12.04 3.69
N ALA A 43 6.05 11.51 2.57
CA ALA A 43 6.87 10.72 1.65
C ALA A 43 7.94 11.55 0.93
N HIS A 44 7.63 12.77 0.48
CA HIS A 44 8.63 13.68 -0.11
C HIS A 44 9.63 14.20 0.92
N TYR A 45 9.18 14.46 2.15
CA TYR A 45 10.09 14.80 3.23
C TYR A 45 11.09 13.65 3.50
N MET A 46 10.62 12.39 3.46
CA MET A 46 11.49 11.23 3.62
C MET A 46 12.46 11.04 2.44
N GLN A 47 12.05 11.34 1.19
CA GLN A 47 12.98 11.37 0.05
C GLN A 47 14.07 12.43 0.25
N GLN A 48 13.68 13.66 0.62
CA GLN A 48 14.60 14.75 0.92
C GLN A 48 15.57 14.38 2.05
N ARG A 49 15.07 13.81 3.15
CA ARG A 49 15.91 13.37 4.28
C ARG A 49 16.93 12.30 3.92
N ARG A 50 16.63 11.48 2.91
CA ARG A 50 17.54 10.46 2.38
C ARG A 50 18.58 11.03 1.40
N GLY A 51 18.58 12.34 1.16
CA GLY A 51 19.48 12.98 0.20
C GLY A 51 19.17 12.61 -1.25
N LYS A 52 17.95 12.15 -1.54
CA LYS A 52 17.54 11.81 -2.91
C LYS A 52 16.86 13.01 -3.55
N GLU A 53 17.01 13.14 -4.87
CA GLU A 53 16.18 14.03 -5.66
C GLU A 53 14.70 13.64 -5.49
N LEU A 54 13.84 14.65 -5.40
CA LEU A 54 12.41 14.43 -5.22
C LEU A 54 11.84 13.81 -6.49
N ALA A 55 11.17 12.69 -6.34
CA ALA A 55 10.52 11.95 -7.42
C ALA A 55 9.01 11.86 -7.15
N PRO A 56 8.18 11.70 -8.21
CA PRO A 56 6.76 11.42 -8.04
C PRO A 56 6.56 10.22 -7.12
N ILE A 57 5.61 10.30 -6.19
CA ILE A 57 5.24 9.15 -5.39
C ILE A 57 4.23 8.36 -6.21
N GLN A 58 4.56 7.12 -6.53
CA GLN A 58 3.61 6.20 -7.13
C GLN A 58 2.60 5.81 -6.05
N ASP A 59 1.31 6.04 -6.30
CA ASP A 59 0.28 5.53 -5.42
C ASP A 59 0.26 4.00 -5.47
N PRO A 60 0.15 3.32 -4.32
CA PRO A 60 0.14 1.87 -4.27
C PRO A 60 -1.04 1.28 -5.05
N ASP A 61 -2.18 1.97 -5.11
CA ASP A 61 -3.33 1.59 -5.96
C ASP A 61 -2.96 1.52 -7.45
N ALA A 62 -2.09 2.42 -7.94
CA ALA A 62 -1.58 2.35 -9.31
C ALA A 62 -0.63 1.16 -9.55
N ARG A 63 -0.11 0.56 -8.46
CA ARG A 63 0.75 -0.63 -8.49
C ARG A 63 -0.05 -1.94 -8.33
N GLU A 64 -1.22 -1.87 -7.72
CA GLU A 64 -2.08 -3.01 -7.44
C GLU A 64 -2.65 -3.62 -8.73
N GLU A 65 -2.99 -2.76 -9.70
CA GLU A 65 -3.44 -3.22 -11.03
C GLU A 65 -2.34 -3.94 -11.84
N GLN A 66 -1.06 -3.86 -11.42
CA GLN A 66 0.06 -4.42 -12.20
C GLN A 66 0.79 -5.63 -11.60
N THR A 67 0.52 -6.11 -10.36
CA THR A 67 1.36 -7.21 -9.80
C THR A 67 0.71 -8.31 -8.95
N VAL A 68 -0.60 -8.52 -9.00
CA VAL A 68 -1.17 -9.79 -8.52
C VAL A 68 -2.00 -10.42 -9.64
N ARG A 69 -1.38 -11.35 -10.38
CA ARG A 69 -2.19 -12.38 -11.05
C ARG A 69 -2.85 -13.16 -9.93
N HIS A 70 -4.10 -12.84 -9.61
CA HIS A 70 -4.92 -13.69 -8.78
C HIS A 70 -5.07 -15.02 -9.52
N VAL A 71 -4.26 -15.99 -9.11
CA VAL A 71 -4.48 -17.38 -9.47
C VAL A 71 -5.60 -17.84 -8.57
N ALA A 72 -6.81 -17.94 -9.11
CA ALA A 72 -7.89 -18.61 -8.41
C ALA A 72 -7.42 -20.05 -8.13
N LEU A 73 -7.18 -20.35 -6.85
CA LEU A 73 -6.94 -21.71 -6.42
C LEU A 73 -8.30 -22.42 -6.39
N PRO A 74 -8.37 -23.69 -6.78
CA PRO A 74 -9.59 -24.47 -6.58
C PRO A 74 -9.97 -24.49 -5.09
N ALA A 75 -11.26 -24.51 -4.77
CA ALA A 75 -11.77 -24.36 -3.40
C ALA A 75 -11.18 -25.39 -2.42
N GLU A 76 -10.85 -26.59 -2.90
CA GLU A 76 -10.21 -27.63 -2.10
C GLU A 76 -8.78 -27.28 -1.67
N TRP A 77 -8.06 -26.44 -2.43
CA TRP A 77 -6.72 -25.98 -2.09
C TRP A 77 -6.73 -24.82 -1.09
N ASP A 78 -7.79 -24.01 -1.11
CA ASP A 78 -7.95 -22.89 -0.18
C ASP A 78 -8.16 -23.40 1.25
N ALA A 79 -9.00 -24.44 1.42
CA ALA A 79 -9.22 -25.11 2.70
C ALA A 79 -7.95 -25.76 3.28
N LEU A 80 -7.11 -26.35 2.42
CA LEU A 80 -5.84 -26.95 2.83
C LEU A 80 -4.81 -25.91 3.29
N LEU A 81 -4.73 -24.76 2.62
CA LEU A 81 -3.82 -23.67 2.99
C LEU A 81 -4.23 -22.98 4.30
N VAL A 82 -5.53 -22.81 4.52
CA VAL A 82 -6.06 -22.22 5.77
C VAL A 82 -5.79 -23.14 6.95
N TRP A 83 -6.05 -24.45 6.80
CA TRP A 83 -5.80 -25.42 7.87
C TRP A 83 -4.32 -25.50 8.29
N ASP A 84 -3.39 -25.49 7.32
CA ASP A 84 -1.96 -25.55 7.61
C ASP A 84 -1.47 -24.28 8.34
N ALA A 85 -2.07 -23.13 8.02
CA ALA A 85 -1.77 -21.86 8.67
C ALA A 85 -2.24 -21.81 10.12
N GLU A 86 -3.41 -22.36 10.41
CA GLU A 86 -3.93 -22.45 11.78
C GLU A 86 -3.05 -23.33 12.67
N GLN A 87 -2.56 -24.46 12.16
CA GLN A 87 -1.79 -25.43 12.94
C GLN A 87 -0.33 -25.02 13.18
N GLN A 88 0.29 -24.28 12.25
CA GLN A 88 1.76 -24.06 12.27
C GLN A 88 2.19 -22.60 12.39
N ASP A 89 1.35 -21.66 11.97
CA ASP A 89 1.72 -20.25 11.82
C ASP A 89 0.76 -19.30 12.57
N GLY A 90 -0.02 -19.82 13.52
CA GLY A 90 -0.97 -19.05 14.31
C GLY A 90 -2.06 -18.37 13.46
N GLY A 91 -2.45 -19.01 12.35
CA GLY A 91 -3.44 -18.48 11.40
C GLY A 91 -2.87 -17.59 10.30
N ASN A 92 -1.54 -17.45 10.18
CA ASN A 92 -0.94 -16.62 9.13
C ASN A 92 -0.84 -17.34 7.77
N VAL A 93 -1.94 -17.33 7.01
CA VAL A 93 -2.05 -17.97 5.68
C VAL A 93 -0.94 -17.51 4.71
N SER A 94 -0.52 -16.26 4.79
CA SER A 94 0.55 -15.72 3.95
C SER A 94 1.94 -16.30 4.27
N ALA A 95 2.18 -16.75 5.50
CA ALA A 95 3.42 -17.42 5.88
C ALA A 95 3.46 -18.85 5.33
N SER A 96 2.38 -19.60 5.52
CA SER A 96 2.26 -21.00 5.08
C SER A 96 2.31 -21.11 3.56
N TYR A 97 1.61 -20.22 2.84
CA TYR A 97 1.67 -20.16 1.38
C TYR A 97 3.10 -19.91 0.86
N ARG A 98 3.84 -18.96 1.46
CA ARG A 98 5.24 -18.67 1.07
C ARG A 98 6.16 -19.87 1.30
N ARG A 99 5.97 -20.62 2.39
CA ARG A 99 6.74 -21.82 2.71
C ARG A 99 6.50 -22.93 1.69
N ALA A 100 5.23 -23.20 1.37
CA ALA A 100 4.85 -24.22 0.39
C ALA A 100 5.41 -23.89 -1.01
N LEU A 101 5.30 -22.64 -1.46
CA LEU A 101 5.88 -22.20 -2.73
C LEU A 101 7.40 -22.37 -2.75
N LYS A 102 8.08 -21.97 -1.68
CA LYS A 102 9.53 -22.11 -1.58
C LYS A 102 9.97 -23.57 -1.69
N SER A 103 9.31 -24.48 -0.97
CA SER A 103 9.59 -25.92 -1.02
C SER A 103 9.41 -26.49 -2.45
N ARG A 104 8.32 -26.10 -3.13
CA ARG A 104 8.06 -26.53 -4.51
C ARG A 104 9.12 -26.04 -5.50
N VAL A 105 9.54 -24.78 -5.38
CA VAL A 105 10.61 -24.21 -6.22
C VAL A 105 11.94 -24.96 -5.99
N ASP A 106 12.29 -25.23 -4.74
CA ASP A 106 13.52 -25.94 -4.40
C ASP A 106 13.50 -27.40 -4.90
N ALA A 107 12.35 -28.08 -4.84
CA ALA A 107 12.17 -29.41 -5.42
C ALA A 107 12.32 -29.42 -6.96
N LEU A 108 11.78 -28.43 -7.65
CA LEU A 108 11.91 -28.30 -9.11
C LEU A 108 13.37 -28.04 -9.53
N ARG A 109 14.09 -27.21 -8.78
CA ARG A 109 15.53 -26.98 -9.00
C ARG A 109 16.31 -28.27 -8.86
N LYS A 110 16.09 -29.02 -7.77
CA LYS A 110 16.74 -30.32 -7.55
C LYS A 110 16.48 -31.31 -8.69
N ARG A 111 15.24 -31.37 -9.21
CA ARG A 111 14.89 -32.22 -10.36
C ARG A 111 15.60 -31.79 -11.64
N ARG A 112 15.68 -30.49 -11.91
CA ARG A 112 16.39 -29.95 -13.08
C ARG A 112 17.88 -30.29 -13.01
N ASP A 113 18.50 -30.09 -11.85
CA ASP A 113 19.93 -30.34 -11.67
C ASP A 113 20.22 -31.85 -11.81
N ALA A 114 19.34 -32.71 -11.30
CA ALA A 114 19.43 -34.18 -11.48
C ALA A 114 19.15 -34.66 -12.91
N ALA A 115 18.45 -33.89 -13.73
CA ALA A 115 18.17 -34.23 -15.14
C ALA A 115 19.25 -33.71 -16.11
N GLY A 116 20.16 -32.85 -15.64
CA GLY A 116 21.27 -32.31 -16.42
C GLY A 116 22.63 -32.95 -16.14
N THR A 117 22.66 -33.99 -15.29
CA THR A 117 23.87 -34.80 -14.97
C THR A 117 23.75 -36.15 -15.65
#